data_AF-A0AAU6DFT1-F1
#
_entry.id   AF-A0AAU6DFT1-F1
#
_cell.length_a   1.000
_cell.length_b   1.000
_cell.length_c   1.000
_cell.angle_alpha   90.00
_cell.angle_beta   90.00
_cell.angle_gamma   90.00
#
_symmetry.space_group_name_H-M   'P 1'
#
loop_
_entity.id
_entity.type
_entity.pdbx_description
1 polymer ?
#
loop_
_entity_poly.entity_id
_entity_poly.type
_entity_poly.pdbx_seq_one_letter_code
_entity_poly.pdbx_strand_id
1 'polypeptide(L)'
;MKLNRTASWFLAAFGVWSWVVWVTFAKNLFEDASGLAFDDGKPTAYLWIHLTLAIVSFILGTVIGAIGLRGVRAHRRAAVAAAPATNE
;
A
#
# COMPACT_ATOMS: atom_id res chain seq x y z
N MET A 1 -4.93 9.81 -22.18
CA MET A 1 -3.92 10.66 -21.49
C MET A 1 -2.80 9.75 -21.01
N LYS A 2 -1.55 9.96 -21.47
CA LYS A 2 -0.41 9.10 -21.12
C LYS A 2 -0.12 9.25 -19.63
N LEU A 3 -0.31 8.19 -18.85
CA LEU A 3 -0.04 8.20 -17.42
C LEU A 3 1.45 8.56 -17.23
N ASN A 4 1.70 9.73 -16.63
CA ASN A 4 3.05 10.25 -16.41
C ASN A 4 3.85 9.23 -15.57
N ARG A 5 5.11 8.95 -15.93
CA ARG A 5 6.01 8.04 -15.17
C ARG A 5 6.04 8.39 -13.68
N THR A 6 5.96 9.67 -13.35
CA THR A 6 5.89 10.19 -11.98
C THR A 6 4.65 9.72 -11.23
N ALA A 7 3.48 9.67 -11.87
CA ALA A 7 2.25 9.22 -11.24
C ALA A 7 2.27 7.71 -10.93
N SER A 8 2.85 6.89 -11.81
CA SER A 8 3.03 5.45 -11.53
C SER A 8 3.97 5.19 -10.36
N TRP A 9 5.07 5.97 -10.27
CA TRP A 9 5.98 5.90 -9.13
C TRP A 9 5.34 6.41 -7.84
N PHE A 10 4.55 7.48 -7.91
CA PHE A 10 3.79 8.00 -6.78
C PHE A 10 2.81 6.94 -6.26
N LEU A 11 2.04 6.29 -7.13
CA LEU A 11 1.12 5.20 -6.74
C LEU A 11 1.85 4.00 -6.13
N ALA A 12 3.01 3.63 -6.67
CA ALA A 12 3.83 2.56 -6.12
C ALA A 12 4.39 2.92 -4.72
N ALA A 13 4.97 4.11 -4.57
CA ALA A 13 5.48 4.61 -3.30
C ALA A 13 4.36 4.78 -2.27
N PHE A 14 3.20 5.28 -2.70
CA PHE A 14 2.01 5.42 -1.87
C PHE A 14 1.50 4.07 -1.38
N GLY A 15 1.47 3.04 -2.23
CA GLY A 15 1.12 1.68 -1.82
C GLY A 15 2.08 1.11 -0.77
N VAL A 16 3.40 1.28 -0.95
CA VAL A 16 4.41 0.83 0.02
C VAL A 16 4.30 1.60 1.34
N TRP A 17 4.15 2.92 1.28
CA TRP A 17 3.94 3.75 2.46
C TRP A 17 2.67 3.35 3.22
N SER A 18 1.58 3.12 2.49
CA SER A 18 0.31 2.66 3.07
C SER A 18 0.50 1.35 3.82
N TRP A 19 1.24 0.39 3.27
CA TRP A 19 1.63 -0.84 3.98
C TRP A 19 2.34 -0.57 5.30
N VAL A 20 3.36 0.30 5.29
CA VAL A 20 4.13 0.63 6.51
C VAL A 20 3.20 1.22 7.59
N VAL A 21 2.33 2.15 7.21
CA VAL A 21 1.38 2.79 8.14
C VAL A 21 0.43 1.76 8.76
N TRP A 22 -0.21 0.92 7.93
CA TRP A 22 -1.20 -0.03 8.43
C TRP A 22 -0.60 -1.17 9.25
N VAL A 23 0.59 -1.67 8.88
CA VAL A 23 1.30 -2.69 9.68
C VAL A 23 1.72 -2.11 11.03
N THR A 24 2.24 -0.89 11.05
CA THR A 24 2.64 -0.23 12.31
C THR A 24 1.43 0.05 13.20
N PHE A 25 0.33 0.54 12.61
CA PHE A 25 -0.91 0.77 13.34
C PHE A 25 -1.48 -0.53 13.92
N ALA A 26 -1.51 -1.62 13.14
CA ALA A 26 -1.98 -2.92 13.63
C ALA A 26 -1.13 -3.41 14.80
N LYS A 27 0.20 -3.33 14.72
CA LYS A 27 1.10 -3.67 15.85
C LYS A 27 0.79 -2.84 17.09
N ASN A 28 0.67 -1.53 16.95
CA ASN A 28 0.34 -0.63 18.07
C ASN A 28 -1.05 -0.89 18.66
N LEU A 29 -2.01 -1.29 17.82
CA LEU A 29 -3.36 -1.65 18.26
C LEU A 29 -3.36 -2.94 19.09
N PHE A 30 -2.54 -3.94 18.71
CA PHE A 30 -2.37 -5.17 19.49
C PHE A 30 -1.53 -4.98 20.75
N GLU A 31 -0.58 -4.05 20.76
CA GLU A 31 0.17 -3.63 21.96
C GLU A 31 -0.66 -2.74 22.90
N ASP A 32 -1.92 -2.48 22.56
CA ASP A 32 -2.82 -1.59 23.29
C ASP A 32 -2.23 -0.21 23.58
N ALA A 33 -1.56 0.39 22.60
CA ALA A 33 -0.96 1.71 22.75
C ALA A 33 -1.96 2.81 23.17
N SER A 34 -3.25 2.59 22.89
CA SER A 34 -4.35 3.48 23.30
C SER A 34 -4.92 3.21 24.70
N GLY A 35 -4.67 2.04 25.29
CA GLY A 35 -5.31 1.58 26.54
C GLY A 35 -6.82 1.32 26.43
N LEU A 36 -7.33 1.18 25.20
CA LEU A 36 -8.76 1.00 24.89
C LEU A 36 -9.02 -0.31 24.14
N ALA A 37 -7.98 -0.99 23.69
CA ALA A 37 -8.10 -2.20 22.87
C ALA A 37 -8.50 -3.41 23.71
N PHE A 38 -8.10 -3.43 24.98
CA PHE A 38 -8.44 -4.48 25.93
C PHE A 38 -9.03 -3.91 27.22
N ASP A 39 -10.11 -4.52 27.69
CA ASP A 39 -10.72 -4.26 29.00
C ASP A 39 -10.70 -5.57 29.79
N ASP A 40 -9.96 -5.62 30.91
CA ASP A 40 -9.70 -6.85 31.68
C ASP A 40 -9.27 -8.06 30.81
N GLY A 41 -8.44 -7.81 29.79
CA GLY A 41 -7.94 -8.83 28.85
C GLY A 41 -8.95 -9.26 27.79
N LYS A 42 -10.12 -8.61 27.70
CA LYS A 42 -11.18 -8.90 26.73
C LYS A 42 -11.05 -7.90 25.58
N PRO A 43 -11.08 -8.34 24.30
CA PRO A 43 -11.01 -7.43 23.17
C PRO A 43 -12.27 -6.55 23.12
N THR A 44 -12.08 -5.24 23.05
CA THR A 44 -13.19 -4.28 23.03
C THR A 44 -13.71 -4.04 21.61
N ALA A 45 -14.87 -3.39 21.49
CA ALA A 45 -15.39 -2.95 20.20
C ALA A 45 -14.43 -1.98 19.47
N TYR A 46 -13.66 -1.18 20.23
CA TYR A 46 -12.66 -0.27 19.68
C TYR A 46 -11.60 -1.05 18.88
N LEU A 47 -11.07 -2.14 19.43
CA LEU A 47 -10.12 -3.02 18.74
C LEU A 47 -10.73 -3.55 17.44
N TRP A 48 -11.92 -4.13 17.49
CA TRP A 48 -12.54 -4.77 16.31
C TRP A 48 -12.85 -3.79 15.18
N ILE A 49 -13.35 -2.60 15.52
CA ILE A 49 -13.65 -1.55 14.53
C ILE A 49 -12.35 -1.09 13.85
N HIS A 50 -11.33 -0.76 14.65
CA HIS A 50 -10.06 -0.25 14.12
C HIS A 50 -9.29 -1.33 13.35
N LEU A 51 -9.30 -2.57 13.82
CA LEU A 51 -8.67 -3.70 13.13
C LEU A 51 -9.34 -3.94 11.78
N THR A 52 -10.68 -3.92 11.73
CA THR A 52 -11.43 -4.08 10.48
C THR A 52 -11.12 -2.95 9.50
N LEU A 53 -11.15 -1.70 9.96
CA LEU A 53 -10.78 -0.51 9.17
C LEU A 53 -9.34 -0.62 8.65
N ALA A 54 -8.40 -1.06 9.48
CA ALA A 54 -7.01 -1.26 9.10
C ALA A 54 -6.86 -2.34 8.02
N ILE A 55 -7.54 -3.48 8.16
CA ILE A 55 -7.52 -4.57 7.16
C ILE A 55 -8.08 -4.11 5.82
N VAL A 56 -9.26 -3.48 5.81
CA VAL A 56 -9.89 -2.99 4.57
C VAL A 56 -8.99 -1.96 3.89
N SER A 57 -8.42 -1.03 4.66
CA SER A 57 -7.55 0.01 4.14
C SER A 57 -6.22 -0.54 3.64
N PHE A 58 -5.67 -1.56 4.30
CA PHE A 58 -4.48 -2.28 3.86
C PHE A 58 -4.71 -2.99 2.52
N ILE A 59 -5.85 -3.66 2.35
CA ILE A 59 -6.23 -4.29 1.06
C ILE A 59 -6.33 -3.22 -0.03
N LEU A 60 -7.01 -2.11 0.25
CA LEU A 60 -7.17 -1.02 -0.72
C LEU A 60 -5.82 -0.41 -1.12
N GLY A 61 -4.94 -0.15 -0.16
CA GLY A 61 -3.56 0.30 -0.39
C GLY A 61 -2.74 -0.70 -1.21
N THR A 62 -2.93 -2.01 -0.98
CA THR A 62 -2.28 -3.09 -1.75
C THR A 62 -2.75 -3.11 -3.20
N VAL A 63 -4.05 -2.94 -3.45
CA VAL A 63 -4.61 -2.86 -4.81
C VAL A 63 -4.05 -1.65 -5.54
N ILE A 64 -4.02 -0.48 -4.89
CA ILE A 64 -3.45 0.75 -5.46
C ILE A 64 -1.95 0.57 -5.76
N GLY A 65 -1.18 0.02 -4.82
CA GLY A 65 0.23 -0.28 -5.00
C GLY A 65 0.49 -1.24 -6.16
N ALA A 66 -0.33 -2.30 -6.28
CA ALA A 66 -0.25 -3.25 -7.38
C ALA A 66 -0.57 -2.62 -8.74
N ILE A 67 -1.55 -1.71 -8.81
CA ILE A 67 -1.86 -0.94 -10.02
C ILE A 67 -0.68 -0.02 -10.38
N GLY A 68 -0.10 0.70 -9.41
CA GLY A 68 1.09 1.53 -9.61
C GLY A 68 2.28 0.71 -10.13
N LEU A 69 2.54 -0.46 -9.53
CA LEU A 69 3.62 -1.35 -9.93
C LEU A 69 3.42 -1.91 -11.34
N ARG A 70 2.18 -2.24 -11.72
CA ARG A 70 1.83 -2.64 -13.09
C ARG A 70 2.02 -1.50 -14.07
N GLY A 71 1.66 -0.27 -13.70
CA GLY A 71 1.94 0.95 -14.49
C GLY A 71 3.44 1.11 -14.75
N VAL A 72 4.27 1.05 -13.70
CA VAL A 72 5.74 1.13 -13.82
C VAL A 72 6.29 0.02 -14.73
N ARG A 73 5.85 -1.23 -14.56
CA ARG A 73 6.30 -2.37 -15.39
C ARG A 73 5.88 -2.25 -16.86
N ALA A 74 4.66 -1.78 -17.13
CA ALA A 74 4.16 -1.56 -18.49
C ALA A 74 4.95 -0.44 -19.21
N HIS A 75 5.22 0.67 -18.51
CA HIS A 75 6.06 1.75 -19.03
C HIS A 75 7.52 1.32 -19.24
N ARG A 76 8.03 0.38 -18.44
CA ARG A 76 9.38 -0.19 -18.63
C ARG A 76 9.45 -1.07 -19.88
N ARG A 77 8.44 -1.90 -20.14
CA ARG A 77 8.38 -2.74 -21.37
C ARG A 77 8.28 -1.90 -22.64
N ALA A 78 7.47 -0.84 -22.65
CA ALA A 78 7.36 0.06 -23.80
C ALA A 78 8.67 0.82 -24.08
N ALA A 79 9.42 1.20 -23.03
CA ALA A 79 10.72 1.86 -23.20
C ALA A 79 11.83 0.92 -23.69
N VAL A 80 11.82 -0.35 -23.28
CA VAL A 80 12.74 -1.37 -23.79
C VAL A 80 12.43 -1.73 -25.25
N ALA A 81 11.15 -1.82 -25.62
CA ALA A 81 10.74 -2.07 -27.01
C ALA A 81 11.01 -0.87 -27.95
N ALA A 82 11.12 0.34 -27.40
CA ALA A 82 11.50 1.55 -28.13
C ALA A 82 13.00 1.83 -28.10
N ALA A 83 13.82 0.97 -27.46
CA ALA A 83 15.26 1.06 -27.56
C ALA A 83 15.66 0.73 -29.00
N PRO A 84 16.28 1.67 -29.73
CA PRO A 84 16.56 1.48 -31.14
C PRO A 84 17.54 0.31 -31.32
N ALA A 85 17.19 -0.59 -32.23
CA ALA A 85 18.14 -1.51 -32.84
C ALA A 85 19.13 -0.70 -33.69
N THR A 86 20.09 -0.07 -33.04
CA THR A 86 21.23 0.61 -33.65
C THR A 86 22.38 0.36 -32.67
N ASN A 87 23.45 -0.37 -32.99
CA ASN A 87 24.29 -0.16 -34.16
C ASN A 87 24.93 -1.49 -34.59
N GLU A 88 24.64 -1.93 -35.81
CA GLU A 88 25.64 -2.57 -36.69
C GLU A 88 26.21 -1.49 -37.61
#